data_AF-A0A7S9L366-F1
#
_entry.id   AF-A0A7S9L366-F1
#
_cell.length_a   1.000
_cell.length_b   1.000
_cell.length_c   1.000
_cell.angle_alpha   90.00
_cell.angle_beta   90.00
_cell.angle_gamma   90.00
#
_symmetry.space_group_name_H-M   'P 1'
#
loop_
_entity.id
_entity.type
_entity.pdbx_description
1 polymer ?
#
loop_
_entity_poly.entity_id
_entity_poly.type
_entity_poly.pdbx_seq_one_letter_code
_entity_poly.pdbx_strand_id
1 'polypeptide(L)'
;MSNIIAIVGRPNVGKSTLFNRLTESRKAIVDDMSGVTRDRHYGVGEWTDKQFTVIDTGGYVANSEDVYEAAIREQVMIAIEEASVLVFMVDVTTGITDLDDDIAQVLRRSNKPVFVCANKVDNTALYNEIHTFYSFGLGEVFPLSSMTGSGTGELLDEVVKNFEDEPEEENQLPKITIAGRPNVGKSSLVNALIGKERNIVTANAGTTRDSIKIHYNQFGHEFMLIDTAGLRKKTKVKENLEFYSVMRTIKALEEADVVVLMIDAQDGIESQDINIFHLAEKNKKGIVILVNKWDMIEKNTHTMKAVEEQIKERIKPFTDVPIIFTSVLNKQRIFKAIEAALEVYHNRSKKIPTSKLNDVMLPLIEKFPPPALKGKHIKIKYITQINGTSPMFAFFCNLPQYIKDPYKRFIENKLRESFDFAGAPIQIFFRQK
;
A
#
# COMPACT_ATOMS: atom_id res chain seq x y z
N MET A 1 3.75 -13.13 2.02
CA MET A 1 2.30 -12.87 2.02
C MET A 1 2.04 -11.78 3.05
N SER A 2 1.08 -10.88 2.86
CA SER A 2 0.83 -9.84 3.88
C SER A 2 0.30 -10.48 5.16
N ASN A 3 0.98 -10.29 6.29
CA ASN A 3 0.54 -10.77 7.60
C ASN A 3 -0.70 -10.00 8.04
N ILE A 4 -1.85 -10.69 8.13
CA ILE A 4 -3.14 -10.07 8.51
C ILE A 4 -3.66 -10.71 9.81
N ILE A 5 -3.92 -9.90 10.81
CA ILE A 5 -4.64 -10.26 12.04
C ILE A 5 -6.08 -9.79 11.91
N ALA A 6 -7.06 -10.68 12.02
CA ALA A 6 -8.46 -10.25 12.18
C ALA A 6 -8.94 -10.46 13.61
N ILE A 7 -9.50 -9.40 14.20
CA ILE A 7 -10.09 -9.40 15.53
C ILE A 7 -11.58 -9.71 15.39
N VAL A 8 -12.00 -10.88 15.87
CA VAL A 8 -13.37 -11.39 15.82
C VAL A 8 -13.92 -11.59 17.22
N GLY A 9 -15.24 -11.57 17.35
CA GLY A 9 -15.93 -11.75 18.62
C GLY A 9 -17.24 -10.96 18.67
N ARG A 10 -18.10 -11.28 19.62
CA ARG A 10 -19.40 -10.60 19.74
C ARG A 10 -19.24 -9.09 20.02
N PRO A 11 -20.27 -8.27 19.83
CA PRO A 11 -20.20 -6.84 20.13
C PRO A 11 -19.88 -6.55 21.61
N ASN A 12 -19.26 -5.39 21.86
CA ASN A 12 -18.88 -4.88 23.20
C ASN A 12 -17.83 -5.66 24.01
N VAL A 13 -17.17 -6.67 23.42
CA VAL A 13 -16.02 -7.37 24.05
C VAL A 13 -14.71 -6.58 24.04
N GLY A 14 -14.67 -5.42 23.37
CA GLY A 14 -13.49 -4.53 23.33
C GLY A 14 -12.60 -4.66 22.08
N LYS A 15 -13.11 -5.22 20.98
CA LYS A 15 -12.40 -5.34 19.68
C LYS A 15 -11.75 -4.05 19.21
N SER A 16 -12.53 -2.97 19.10
CA SER A 16 -12.03 -1.67 18.64
C SER A 16 -11.00 -1.06 19.61
N THR A 17 -11.08 -1.37 20.90
CA THR A 17 -10.08 -0.95 21.88
C THR A 17 -8.75 -1.67 21.66
N LEU A 18 -8.78 -2.99 21.44
CA LEU A 18 -7.59 -3.76 21.09
C LEU A 18 -7.02 -3.30 19.75
N PHE A 19 -7.85 -3.13 18.72
CA PHE A 19 -7.46 -2.60 17.41
C PHE A 19 -6.67 -1.30 17.52
N ASN A 20 -7.23 -0.29 18.20
CA ASN A 20 -6.55 1.01 18.35
C ASN A 20 -5.21 0.88 19.07
N ARG A 21 -5.12 -0.03 20.04
CA ARG A 21 -3.87 -0.33 20.75
C ARG A 21 -2.83 -0.98 19.84
N LEU A 22 -3.20 -2.00 19.07
CA LEU A 22 -2.28 -2.72 18.19
C LEU A 22 -1.73 -1.86 17.04
N THR A 23 -2.50 -0.85 16.63
CA THR A 23 -2.17 0.06 15.52
C THR A 23 -1.46 1.35 15.96
N GLU A 24 -1.17 1.50 17.27
CA GLU A 24 -0.64 2.71 17.92
C GLU A 24 -1.38 4.02 17.57
N SER A 25 -2.62 3.91 17.06
CA SER A 25 -3.35 5.03 16.51
C SER A 25 -4.31 5.62 17.56
N ARG A 26 -4.19 6.92 17.84
CA ARG A 26 -5.23 7.69 18.56
C ARG A 26 -6.41 8.08 17.66
N LYS A 27 -6.45 7.58 16.43
CA LYS A 27 -7.52 7.75 15.46
C LYS A 27 -7.53 6.53 14.56
N ALA A 28 -8.60 5.73 14.64
CA ALA A 28 -8.98 4.87 13.53
C ALA A 28 -8.97 5.75 12.26
N ILE A 29 -8.10 5.42 11.32
CA ILE A 29 -8.18 6.01 9.99
C ILE A 29 -9.37 5.31 9.35
N VAL A 30 -10.51 6.01 9.29
CA VAL A 30 -11.64 5.61 8.48
C VAL A 30 -11.18 5.75 7.03
N ASP A 31 -10.97 4.62 6.36
CA ASP A 31 -10.74 4.62 4.92
C ASP A 31 -12.10 4.72 4.23
N ASP A 32 -12.53 5.96 3.94
CA ASP A 32 -13.72 6.24 3.14
C ASP A 32 -13.44 5.92 1.66
N MET A 33 -13.29 4.63 1.32
CA MET A 33 -13.45 4.14 -0.04
C MET A 33 -14.96 4.16 -0.36
N SER A 34 -15.41 5.26 -0.96
CA SER A 34 -16.82 5.45 -1.35
C SER A 34 -17.26 4.40 -2.38
N GLY A 35 -18.03 3.41 -1.91
CA GLY A 35 -18.68 2.43 -2.79
C GLY A 35 -19.28 1.19 -2.11
N VAL A 36 -18.84 0.82 -0.90
CA VAL A 36 -19.46 -0.28 -0.14
C VAL A 36 -19.35 0.05 1.35
N THR A 37 -20.42 0.56 1.96
CA THR A 37 -20.49 0.77 3.40
C THR A 37 -20.60 -0.59 4.10
N ARG A 38 -19.46 -1.17 4.47
CA ARG A 38 -19.35 -2.20 5.51
C ARG A 38 -18.13 -1.84 6.36
N ASP A 39 -18.39 -1.29 7.54
CA ASP A 39 -17.41 -0.64 8.44
C ASP A 39 -16.34 -1.63 8.95
N ARG A 40 -15.33 -1.91 8.13
CA ARG A 40 -14.10 -2.60 8.56
C ARG A 40 -13.00 -1.60 8.71
N HIS A 41 -12.39 -1.58 9.88
CA HIS A 41 -11.23 -0.73 10.12
C HIS A 41 -9.98 -1.55 9.86
N TYR A 42 -9.14 -1.01 8.97
CA TYR A 42 -7.80 -1.53 8.71
C TYR A 42 -6.80 -0.62 9.39
N GLY A 43 -5.81 -1.22 10.04
CA GLY A 43 -4.70 -0.47 10.61
C GLY A 43 -3.43 -1.29 10.54
N VAL A 44 -2.29 -0.61 10.58
CA VAL A 44 -0.98 -1.27 10.53
C VAL A 44 -0.41 -1.28 11.94
N GLY A 45 0.07 -2.44 12.38
CA GLY A 45 0.80 -2.62 13.62
C GLY A 45 2.20 -3.18 13.34
N GLU A 46 3.07 -3.03 14.32
CA GLU A 46 4.42 -3.58 14.30
C GLU A 46 4.74 -4.18 15.67
N TRP A 47 5.29 -5.39 15.68
CA TRP A 47 5.74 -6.05 16.91
C TRP A 47 7.00 -6.85 16.59
N THR A 48 8.07 -6.66 17.38
CA THR A 48 9.35 -7.36 17.21
C THR A 48 9.83 -7.39 15.75
N ASP A 49 9.87 -6.22 15.10
CA ASP A 49 10.25 -6.02 13.70
C ASP A 49 9.35 -6.73 12.64
N LYS A 50 8.24 -7.35 13.04
CA LYS A 50 7.24 -7.90 12.12
C LYS A 50 6.10 -6.91 11.93
N GLN A 51 5.88 -6.48 10.68
CA GLN A 51 4.73 -5.67 10.30
C GLN A 51 3.52 -6.53 9.99
N PHE A 52 2.35 -6.07 10.40
CA PHE A 52 1.08 -6.75 10.15
C PHE A 52 -0.06 -5.75 9.98
N THR A 53 -1.08 -6.16 9.23
CA THR A 53 -2.35 -5.44 9.13
C THR A 53 -3.32 -6.01 10.15
N VAL A 54 -3.98 -5.17 10.92
CA VAL A 54 -5.06 -5.53 11.83
C VAL A 54 -6.38 -5.16 11.19
N ILE A 55 -7.36 -6.05 11.26
CA ILE A 55 -8.73 -5.84 10.80
C ILE A 55 -9.65 -5.92 12.03
N ASP A 56 -10.41 -4.85 12.29
CA ASP A 56 -11.58 -4.90 13.19
C ASP A 56 -12.82 -5.18 12.38
N THR A 57 -13.51 -6.29 12.67
CA THR A 57 -14.66 -6.74 11.86
C THR A 57 -15.94 -5.92 12.07
N GLY A 58 -15.95 -4.91 12.95
CA GLY A 58 -16.98 -3.87 13.07
C GLY A 58 -18.40 -4.36 13.38
N GLY A 59 -19.01 -3.90 14.48
CA GLY A 59 -20.35 -4.37 14.91
C GLY A 59 -21.50 -3.70 14.15
N TYR A 60 -22.04 -4.32 13.10
CA TYR A 60 -23.32 -3.88 12.53
C TYR A 60 -24.47 -4.32 13.43
N VAL A 61 -25.27 -3.37 13.90
CA VAL A 61 -26.50 -3.62 14.66
C VAL A 61 -27.69 -3.45 13.70
N ALA A 62 -28.17 -4.56 13.14
CA ALA A 62 -29.48 -4.62 12.52
C ALA A 62 -30.55 -4.78 13.61
N ASN A 63 -31.66 -4.04 13.53
CA ASN A 63 -32.74 -4.03 14.52
C ASN A 63 -33.66 -5.27 14.45
N SER A 64 -33.10 -6.47 14.64
CA SER A 64 -33.81 -7.73 14.92
C SER A 64 -32.81 -8.84 15.28
N GLU A 65 -33.10 -9.67 16.28
CA GLU A 65 -32.21 -10.73 16.78
C GLU A 65 -31.75 -11.73 15.69
N ASP A 66 -32.65 -12.18 14.82
CA ASP A 66 -32.32 -13.17 13.76
C ASP A 66 -31.40 -12.61 12.65
N VAL A 67 -31.54 -11.32 12.30
CA VAL A 67 -30.69 -10.67 11.30
C VAL A 67 -29.29 -10.36 11.88
N TYR A 68 -29.22 -10.22 13.20
CA TYR A 68 -28.00 -9.91 13.94
C TYR A 68 -27.01 -11.08 13.92
N GLU A 69 -27.47 -12.30 14.19
CA GLU A 69 -26.62 -13.49 14.20
C GLU A 69 -26.05 -13.84 12.81
N ALA A 70 -26.89 -13.78 11.78
CA ALA A 70 -26.48 -14.07 10.41
C ALA A 70 -25.41 -13.07 9.91
N ALA A 71 -25.58 -11.78 10.23
CA ALA A 71 -24.61 -10.74 9.89
C ALA A 71 -23.27 -10.93 10.61
N ILE A 72 -23.29 -11.28 11.89
CA ILE A 72 -22.07 -11.57 12.67
C ILE A 72 -21.33 -12.78 12.07
N ARG A 73 -22.04 -13.85 11.73
CA ARG A 73 -21.44 -15.03 11.08
C ARG A 73 -20.84 -14.67 9.73
N GLU A 74 -21.50 -13.87 8.90
CA GLU A 74 -20.95 -13.41 7.61
C GLU A 74 -19.65 -12.63 7.81
N GLN A 75 -19.59 -11.73 8.80
CA GLN A 75 -18.38 -10.97 9.12
C GLN A 75 -17.22 -11.87 9.55
N VAL A 76 -17.49 -12.86 10.41
CA VAL A 76 -16.49 -13.83 10.86
C VAL A 76 -15.98 -14.67 9.70
N MET A 77 -16.86 -15.12 8.79
CA MET A 77 -16.46 -15.90 7.61
C MET A 77 -15.52 -15.13 6.69
N ILE A 78 -15.82 -13.86 6.42
CA ILE A 78 -14.95 -13.06 5.55
C ILE A 78 -13.62 -12.73 6.25
N ALA A 79 -13.64 -12.48 7.56
CA ALA A 79 -12.41 -12.33 8.35
C ALA A 79 -11.56 -13.61 8.31
N ILE A 80 -12.20 -14.78 8.36
CA ILE A 80 -11.54 -16.06 8.16
C ILE A 80 -10.95 -16.14 6.76
N GLU A 81 -11.58 -15.65 5.70
CA GLU A 81 -11.00 -15.72 4.35
C GLU A 81 -9.73 -14.83 4.22
N GLU A 82 -9.79 -13.60 4.75
CA GLU A 82 -8.75 -12.57 4.58
C GLU A 82 -7.55 -12.71 5.54
N ALA A 83 -7.76 -13.22 6.77
CA ALA A 83 -6.73 -13.16 7.80
C ALA A 83 -5.67 -14.27 7.71
N SER A 84 -4.43 -13.97 8.07
CA SER A 84 -3.41 -15.00 8.34
C SER A 84 -3.63 -15.64 9.71
N VAL A 85 -4.01 -14.82 10.69
CA VAL A 85 -4.22 -15.20 12.08
C VAL A 85 -5.53 -14.59 12.60
N LEU A 86 -6.27 -15.34 13.40
CA LEU A 86 -7.54 -14.91 14.00
C LEU A 86 -7.36 -14.66 15.51
N VAL A 87 -7.79 -13.50 15.97
CA VAL A 87 -7.85 -13.14 17.39
C VAL A 87 -9.31 -13.16 17.81
N PHE A 88 -9.71 -14.19 18.56
CA PHE A 88 -11.07 -14.33 19.08
C PHE A 88 -11.18 -13.69 20.46
N MET A 89 -11.80 -12.51 20.51
CA MET A 89 -11.99 -11.78 21.76
C MET A 89 -13.30 -12.14 22.46
N VAL A 90 -13.17 -12.41 23.76
CA VAL A 90 -14.29 -12.64 24.69
C VAL A 90 -14.17 -11.71 25.90
N ASP A 91 -15.27 -11.52 26.62
CA ASP A 91 -15.34 -10.63 27.79
C ASP A 91 -15.45 -11.46 29.08
N VAL A 92 -14.41 -11.40 29.91
CA VAL A 92 -14.35 -12.15 31.17
C VAL A 92 -15.43 -11.74 32.17
N THR A 93 -15.93 -10.51 32.09
CA THR A 93 -16.96 -10.00 33.02
C THR A 93 -18.34 -10.54 32.72
N THR A 94 -18.59 -10.96 31.47
CA THR A 94 -19.87 -11.54 31.04
C THR A 94 -19.84 -13.07 31.08
N GLY A 95 -18.67 -13.67 30.87
CA GLY A 95 -18.54 -15.11 30.64
C GLY A 95 -18.93 -15.52 29.21
N ILE A 96 -19.17 -16.81 29.01
CA ILE A 96 -19.53 -17.40 27.71
C ILE A 96 -21.00 -17.11 27.39
N THR A 97 -21.26 -16.76 26.14
CA THR A 97 -22.61 -16.57 25.58
C THR A 97 -22.83 -17.48 24.38
N ASP A 98 -24.09 -17.71 23.99
CA ASP A 98 -24.44 -18.53 22.81
C ASP A 98 -23.78 -18.01 21.52
N LEU A 99 -23.66 -16.69 21.38
CA LEU A 99 -22.95 -16.03 20.29
C LEU A 99 -21.45 -16.35 20.28
N ASP A 100 -20.82 -16.46 21.46
CA ASP A 100 -19.40 -16.82 21.56
C ASP A 100 -19.20 -18.29 21.16
N ASP A 101 -20.10 -19.19 21.56
CA ASP A 101 -20.07 -20.61 21.18
C ASP A 101 -20.26 -20.81 19.66
N ASP A 102 -21.18 -20.07 19.05
CA ASP A 102 -21.40 -20.07 17.61
C ASP A 102 -20.17 -19.60 16.83
N ILE A 103 -19.56 -18.49 17.25
CA ILE A 103 -18.34 -17.98 16.64
C ILE A 103 -17.22 -19.02 16.81
N ALA A 104 -17.06 -19.60 18.00
CA ALA A 104 -16.07 -20.63 18.26
C ALA A 104 -16.25 -21.90 17.40
N GLN A 105 -17.50 -22.30 17.11
CA GLN A 105 -17.78 -23.41 16.18
C GLN A 105 -17.30 -23.11 14.75
N VAL A 106 -17.53 -21.88 14.28
CA VAL A 106 -17.08 -21.45 12.94
C VAL A 106 -15.54 -21.39 12.90
N LEU A 107 -14.91 -20.81 13.91
CA LEU A 107 -13.45 -20.69 14.00
C LEU A 107 -12.75 -22.05 14.04
N ARG A 108 -13.30 -23.04 14.76
CA ARG A 108 -12.77 -24.41 14.79
C ARG A 108 -12.68 -25.07 13.41
N ARG A 109 -13.54 -24.67 12.46
CA ARG A 109 -13.57 -25.23 11.09
C ARG A 109 -12.65 -24.50 10.11
N SER A 110 -12.05 -23.38 10.51
CA SER A 110 -11.33 -22.47 9.61
C SER A 110 -9.94 -22.97 9.19
N ASN A 111 -9.36 -23.95 9.89
CA ASN A 111 -7.96 -24.41 9.75
C ASN A 111 -6.90 -23.30 9.90
N LYS A 112 -7.27 -22.10 10.35
CA LYS A 112 -6.34 -20.99 10.61
C LYS A 112 -5.91 -20.97 12.08
N PRO A 113 -4.73 -20.40 12.41
CA PRO A 113 -4.36 -20.16 13.81
C PRO A 113 -5.36 -19.22 14.49
N VAL A 114 -5.91 -19.65 15.63
CA VAL A 114 -6.89 -18.89 16.42
C VAL A 114 -6.33 -18.66 17.82
N PHE A 115 -6.35 -17.42 18.28
CA PHE A 115 -5.92 -17.01 19.61
C PHE A 115 -7.12 -16.50 20.42
N VAL A 116 -7.49 -17.22 21.48
CA VAL A 116 -8.60 -16.82 22.35
C VAL A 116 -8.10 -15.76 23.32
N CYS A 117 -8.72 -14.59 23.35
CA CYS A 117 -8.33 -13.45 24.16
C CYS A 117 -9.44 -13.10 25.15
N ALA A 118 -9.23 -13.41 26.43
CA ALA A 118 -10.12 -12.99 27.50
C ALA A 118 -9.80 -11.54 27.88
N ASN A 119 -10.64 -10.61 27.42
CA ASN A 119 -10.47 -9.17 27.64
C ASN A 119 -11.10 -8.73 28.97
N LYS A 120 -10.72 -7.53 29.43
CA LYS A 120 -11.17 -6.86 30.68
C LYS A 120 -10.69 -7.56 31.96
N VAL A 121 -9.56 -8.25 31.89
CA VAL A 121 -8.92 -8.87 33.07
C VAL A 121 -8.17 -7.81 33.87
N ASP A 122 -8.92 -7.02 34.65
CA ASP A 122 -8.38 -5.87 35.38
C ASP A 122 -7.99 -6.20 36.84
N ASN A 123 -8.26 -7.42 37.32
CA ASN A 123 -7.91 -7.86 38.67
C ASN A 123 -7.72 -9.39 38.76
N THR A 124 -7.15 -9.87 39.86
CA THR A 124 -6.86 -11.30 40.10
C THR A 124 -8.10 -12.18 40.15
N ALA A 125 -9.25 -11.68 40.61
CA ALA A 125 -10.48 -12.47 40.64
C ALA A 125 -10.95 -12.78 39.21
N LEU A 126 -10.94 -11.79 38.32
CA LEU A 126 -11.28 -11.99 36.90
C LEU A 126 -10.25 -12.85 36.18
N TYR A 127 -8.97 -12.78 36.57
CA TYR A 127 -7.95 -13.68 36.03
C TYR A 127 -8.28 -15.15 36.31
N ASN A 128 -8.82 -15.44 37.49
CA ASN A 128 -9.23 -16.79 37.84
C ASN A 128 -10.40 -17.29 36.99
N GLU A 129 -11.30 -16.42 36.50
CA GLU A 129 -12.48 -16.81 35.69
C GLU A 129 -12.16 -17.25 34.26
N ILE A 130 -10.91 -17.06 33.81
CA ILE A 130 -10.49 -17.35 32.43
C ILE A 130 -10.60 -18.84 32.09
N HIS A 131 -10.47 -19.72 33.09
CA HIS A 131 -10.54 -21.18 32.92
C HIS A 131 -11.80 -21.64 32.17
N THR A 132 -12.91 -20.90 32.30
CA THR A 132 -14.18 -21.19 31.63
C THR A 132 -14.03 -21.19 30.11
N PHE A 133 -13.20 -20.30 29.53
CA PHE A 133 -13.05 -20.13 28.08
C PHE A 133 -12.24 -21.22 27.39
N TYR A 134 -11.56 -22.10 28.14
CA TYR A 134 -10.94 -23.30 27.57
C TYR A 134 -11.99 -24.26 26.96
N SER A 135 -13.26 -24.16 27.38
CA SER A 135 -14.36 -24.97 26.86
C SER A 135 -14.58 -24.81 25.35
N PHE A 136 -14.16 -23.70 24.74
CA PHE A 136 -14.23 -23.50 23.29
C PHE A 136 -13.38 -24.51 22.50
N GLY A 137 -12.36 -25.11 23.12
CA GLY A 137 -11.47 -26.07 22.47
C GLY A 137 -10.61 -25.45 21.37
N LEU A 138 -10.25 -24.18 21.52
CA LEU A 138 -9.47 -23.39 20.56
C LEU A 138 -7.99 -23.19 20.98
N GLY A 139 -7.55 -23.86 22.05
CA GLY A 139 -6.17 -23.80 22.53
C GLY A 139 -6.02 -22.94 23.79
N GLU A 140 -4.86 -22.28 23.90
CA GLU A 140 -4.52 -21.43 25.03
C GLU A 140 -5.37 -20.15 25.05
N VAL A 141 -5.72 -19.70 26.26
CA VAL A 141 -6.51 -18.48 26.47
C VAL A 141 -5.60 -17.39 27.03
N PHE A 142 -5.51 -16.27 26.32
CA PHE A 142 -4.67 -15.13 26.65
C PHE A 142 -5.45 -14.11 27.50
N PRO A 143 -5.07 -13.90 28.78
CA PRO A 143 -5.61 -12.83 29.60
C PRO A 143 -5.12 -11.49 29.07
N LEU A 144 -6.02 -10.53 28.85
CA LEU A 144 -5.59 -9.17 28.57
C LEU A 144 -6.57 -8.11 29.07
N SER A 145 -6.08 -6.88 29.17
CA SER A 145 -6.89 -5.67 29.35
C SER A 145 -6.57 -4.72 28.22
N SER A 146 -7.43 -4.69 27.20
CA SER A 146 -7.25 -3.82 26.02
C SER A 146 -7.18 -2.34 26.41
N MET A 147 -7.84 -1.96 27.51
CA MET A 147 -7.84 -0.59 28.01
C MET A 147 -6.48 -0.18 28.57
N THR A 148 -5.85 -1.03 29.39
CA THR A 148 -4.56 -0.71 30.03
C THR A 148 -3.36 -1.13 29.19
N GLY A 149 -3.50 -2.17 28.37
CA GLY A 149 -2.45 -2.81 27.59
C GLY A 149 -1.78 -4.00 28.27
N SER A 150 -2.23 -4.39 29.47
CA SER A 150 -1.73 -5.61 30.12
C SER A 150 -2.10 -6.84 29.29
N GLY A 151 -1.16 -7.78 29.11
CA GLY A 151 -1.40 -9.05 28.40
C GLY A 151 -1.29 -8.96 26.87
N THR A 152 -1.20 -7.76 26.29
CA THR A 152 -1.16 -7.63 24.82
C THR A 152 0.19 -7.99 24.22
N GLY A 153 1.29 -7.86 24.98
CA GLY A 153 2.61 -8.26 24.52
C GLY A 153 2.73 -9.78 24.41
N GLU A 154 2.26 -10.49 25.43
CA GLU A 154 2.23 -11.95 25.48
C GLU A 154 1.39 -12.55 24.35
N LEU A 155 0.23 -11.93 24.04
CA LEU A 155 -0.57 -12.28 22.87
C LEU A 155 0.24 -12.09 21.58
N LEU A 156 0.86 -10.92 21.40
CA LEU A 156 1.58 -10.60 20.17
C LEU A 156 2.79 -11.50 19.97
N ASP A 157 3.51 -11.84 21.04
CA ASP A 157 4.65 -12.76 21.01
C ASP A 157 4.26 -14.13 20.42
N GLU A 158 3.06 -14.64 20.72
CA GLU A 158 2.57 -15.91 20.13
C GLU A 158 1.99 -15.72 18.73
N VAL A 159 1.29 -14.61 18.47
CA VAL A 159 0.73 -14.30 17.15
C VAL A 159 1.82 -14.19 16.09
N VAL A 160 2.91 -13.48 16.37
CA VAL A 160 4.00 -13.24 15.39
C VAL A 160 4.78 -14.51 15.02
N LYS A 161 4.72 -15.57 15.84
CA LYS A 161 5.30 -16.88 15.50
C LYS A 161 4.57 -17.57 14.35
N ASN A 162 3.32 -17.20 14.10
CA ASN A 162 2.49 -17.73 13.02
C ASN A 162 2.58 -16.89 11.75
N PHE A 163 3.30 -15.78 11.81
CA PHE A 163 3.66 -15.04 10.61
C PHE A 163 4.78 -15.80 9.93
N GLU A 164 4.58 -16.03 8.63
CA GLU A 164 5.72 -16.32 7.78
C GLU A 164 6.68 -15.15 7.94
N ASP A 165 7.92 -15.45 8.31
CA ASP A 165 8.98 -14.49 8.08
C ASP A 165 8.87 -14.17 6.59
N GLU A 166 8.58 -12.91 6.24
CA GLU A 166 8.86 -12.51 4.87
C GLU A 166 10.34 -12.83 4.71
N PRO A 167 10.73 -13.74 3.81
CA PRO A 167 12.13 -13.79 3.47
C PRO A 167 12.50 -12.35 3.17
N GLU A 168 13.54 -11.83 3.84
CA GLU A 168 14.31 -10.75 3.25
C GLU A 168 14.77 -11.30 1.92
N GLU A 169 13.92 -11.20 0.89
CA GLU A 169 14.27 -11.56 -0.45
C GLU A 169 15.30 -10.51 -0.85
N GLU A 170 16.56 -10.89 -0.66
CA GLU A 170 17.76 -10.16 -1.11
C GLU A 170 17.71 -9.82 -2.60
N ASN A 171 16.71 -10.31 -3.36
CA ASN A 171 16.38 -9.86 -4.70
C ASN A 171 14.88 -9.95 -5.02
N GLN A 172 14.03 -9.08 -4.43
CA GLN A 172 12.73 -8.81 -5.07
C GLN A 172 12.97 -8.10 -6.40
N LEU A 173 12.69 -8.81 -7.50
CA LEU A 173 12.70 -8.24 -8.83
C LEU A 173 11.73 -7.06 -8.89
N PRO A 174 12.10 -5.94 -9.54
CA PRO A 174 11.23 -4.77 -9.66
C PRO A 174 9.85 -5.16 -10.19
N LYS A 175 8.77 -4.75 -9.52
CA LYS A 175 7.41 -4.99 -10.02
C LYS A 175 6.96 -3.79 -10.84
N ILE A 176 6.75 -3.99 -12.14
CA ILE A 176 6.39 -2.95 -13.09
C ILE A 176 4.97 -3.22 -13.60
N THR A 177 4.12 -2.18 -13.64
CA THR A 177 2.81 -2.25 -14.33
C THR A 177 2.73 -1.22 -15.45
N ILE A 178 1.95 -1.52 -16.49
CA ILE A 178 1.71 -0.61 -17.62
C ILE A 178 0.25 -0.16 -17.54
N ALA A 179 0.03 1.12 -17.27
CA ALA A 179 -1.28 1.73 -17.11
C ALA A 179 -1.54 2.80 -18.18
N GLY A 180 -2.78 3.25 -18.32
CA GLY A 180 -3.19 4.28 -19.28
C GLY A 180 -4.54 3.99 -19.91
N ARG A 181 -5.09 4.96 -20.65
CA ARG A 181 -6.39 4.84 -21.34
C ARG A 181 -6.46 3.67 -22.34
N PRO A 182 -7.66 3.19 -22.71
CA PRO A 182 -7.81 2.23 -23.83
C PRO A 182 -7.09 2.72 -25.10
N ASN A 183 -6.62 1.79 -25.93
CA ASN A 183 -6.03 2.06 -27.27
C ASN A 183 -4.73 2.90 -27.35
N VAL A 184 -4.16 3.35 -26.22
CA VAL A 184 -2.85 4.06 -26.19
C VAL A 184 -1.66 3.19 -26.60
N GLY A 185 -1.82 1.86 -26.61
CA GLY A 185 -0.81 0.91 -27.08
C GLY A 185 -0.25 -0.06 -26.02
N LYS A 186 -0.84 -0.14 -24.83
CA LYS A 186 -0.38 -1.00 -23.72
C LYS A 186 -0.14 -2.45 -24.12
N SER A 187 -1.14 -3.11 -24.73
CA SER A 187 -1.01 -4.50 -25.16
C SER A 187 0.04 -4.67 -26.26
N SER A 188 0.20 -3.67 -27.13
CA SER A 188 1.23 -3.71 -28.17
C SER A 188 2.63 -3.65 -27.54
N LEU A 189 2.82 -2.83 -26.49
CA LEU A 189 4.10 -2.72 -25.78
C LEU A 189 4.44 -4.04 -25.09
N VAL A 190 3.48 -4.61 -24.36
CA VAL A 190 3.63 -5.89 -23.67
C VAL A 190 3.99 -7.00 -24.65
N ASN A 191 3.30 -7.08 -25.79
CA ASN A 191 3.60 -8.08 -26.82
C ASN A 191 4.96 -7.82 -27.49
N ALA A 192 5.36 -6.57 -27.68
CA ALA A 192 6.65 -6.22 -28.24
C ALA A 192 7.81 -6.59 -27.30
N LEU A 193 7.61 -6.49 -25.98
CA LEU A 193 8.56 -6.92 -24.96
C LEU A 193 8.65 -8.45 -24.86
N ILE A 194 7.50 -9.13 -24.87
CA ILE A 194 7.44 -10.59 -24.65
C ILE A 194 7.85 -11.39 -25.89
N GLY A 195 7.58 -10.88 -27.10
CA GLY A 195 7.79 -11.64 -28.35
C GLY A 195 6.81 -12.81 -28.51
N LYS A 196 6.75 -13.40 -29.72
CA LYS A 196 5.90 -14.58 -30.00
C LYS A 196 6.57 -15.92 -29.67
N GLU A 197 7.87 -15.94 -29.47
CA GLU A 197 8.66 -17.14 -29.18
C GLU A 197 9.81 -16.73 -28.25
N ARG A 198 9.79 -17.20 -27.00
CA ARG A 198 10.94 -17.50 -26.12
C ARG A 198 10.55 -17.38 -24.64
N ASN A 199 10.90 -18.42 -23.88
CA ASN A 199 10.86 -18.65 -22.43
C ASN A 199 10.15 -17.58 -21.59
N ILE A 200 8.82 -17.62 -21.60
CA ILE A 200 7.98 -17.06 -20.54
C ILE A 200 7.81 -18.18 -19.53
N VAL A 201 8.46 -18.09 -18.37
CA VAL A 201 8.10 -18.94 -17.23
C VAL A 201 6.91 -18.27 -16.56
N THR A 202 5.70 -18.58 -17.04
CA THR A 202 4.49 -18.29 -16.27
C THR A 202 4.50 -19.20 -15.05
N ALA A 203 4.46 -18.63 -13.85
CA ALA A 203 4.15 -19.40 -12.65
C ALA A 203 2.79 -20.08 -12.85
N ASN A 204 2.82 -21.41 -12.91
CA ASN A 204 1.73 -22.39 -12.98
C ASN A 204 0.30 -21.88 -13.27
N ALA A 205 -0.21 -22.25 -14.45
CA ALA A 205 -1.63 -22.21 -14.77
C ALA A 205 -2.43 -23.09 -13.79
N GLY A 206 -3.13 -22.48 -12.83
CA GLY A 206 -3.88 -23.22 -11.81
C GLY A 206 -4.94 -22.46 -11.01
N THR A 207 -4.99 -21.12 -11.03
CA THR A 207 -6.03 -20.38 -10.28
C THR A 207 -6.71 -19.33 -11.17
N THR A 208 -7.97 -19.59 -11.53
CA THR A 208 -8.78 -18.81 -12.47
C THR A 208 -9.37 -17.50 -11.91
N ARG A 209 -8.71 -16.81 -10.97
CA ARG A 209 -9.22 -15.52 -10.45
C ARG A 209 -8.19 -14.41 -10.19
N ASP A 210 -6.89 -14.66 -10.25
CA ASP A 210 -5.87 -13.67 -9.87
C ASP A 210 -4.97 -13.17 -11.00
N SER A 211 -4.39 -11.98 -10.79
CA SER A 211 -3.56 -11.21 -11.71
C SER A 211 -2.40 -12.05 -12.28
N ILE A 212 -2.32 -12.17 -13.61
CA ILE A 212 -1.23 -12.89 -14.29
C ILE A 212 0.04 -12.02 -14.23
N LYS A 213 1.06 -12.51 -13.52
CA LYS A 213 2.41 -11.93 -13.44
C LYS A 213 3.31 -12.56 -14.51
N ILE A 214 4.14 -11.76 -15.16
CA ILE A 214 5.11 -12.24 -16.16
C ILE A 214 6.52 -11.87 -15.70
N HIS A 215 7.38 -12.88 -15.50
CA HIS A 215 8.80 -12.66 -15.29
C HIS A 215 9.47 -12.33 -16.63
N TYR A 216 10.09 -11.17 -16.71
CA TYR A 216 10.88 -10.72 -17.86
C TYR A 216 12.36 -10.77 -17.48
N ASN A 217 13.19 -11.40 -18.31
CA ASN A 217 14.63 -11.60 -18.06
C ASN A 217 15.48 -11.48 -19.35
N GLN A 218 15.17 -10.50 -20.19
CA GLN A 218 15.80 -10.35 -21.51
C GLN A 218 16.52 -9.01 -21.68
N PHE A 219 17.46 -8.96 -22.63
CA PHE A 219 18.20 -7.74 -22.98
C PHE A 219 18.92 -7.07 -21.80
N GLY A 220 19.37 -7.87 -20.83
CA GLY A 220 20.07 -7.36 -19.63
C GLY A 220 19.16 -6.73 -18.58
N HIS A 221 17.83 -6.89 -18.72
CA HIS A 221 16.86 -6.39 -17.76
C HIS A 221 16.06 -7.54 -17.16
N GLU A 222 15.84 -7.48 -15.85
CA GLU A 222 15.08 -8.48 -15.11
C GLU A 222 14.06 -7.82 -14.20
N PHE A 223 12.78 -8.16 -14.35
CA PHE A 223 11.67 -7.57 -13.59
C PHE A 223 10.40 -8.42 -13.69
N MET A 224 9.42 -8.13 -12.84
CA MET A 224 8.09 -8.73 -12.86
C MET A 224 7.08 -7.76 -13.47
N LEU A 225 6.44 -8.13 -14.57
CA LEU A 225 5.35 -7.37 -15.18
C LEU A 225 4.01 -7.79 -14.55
N ILE A 226 3.34 -6.86 -13.88
CA ILE A 226 2.08 -7.05 -13.16
C ILE A 226 0.88 -6.73 -14.08
N ASP A 227 -0.20 -7.52 -13.93
CA ASP A 227 -1.51 -7.37 -14.60
C ASP A 227 -1.49 -7.42 -16.14
N THR A 228 -1.07 -8.57 -16.68
CA THR A 228 -1.02 -8.81 -18.12
C THR A 228 -2.30 -9.45 -18.69
N ALA A 229 -3.25 -9.83 -17.83
CA ALA A 229 -4.49 -10.54 -18.21
C ALA A 229 -5.46 -9.65 -19.01
N GLY A 230 -5.54 -8.35 -18.66
CA GLY A 230 -6.27 -7.36 -19.47
C GLY A 230 -5.62 -7.08 -20.83
N LEU A 231 -4.32 -7.39 -20.96
CA LEU A 231 -3.51 -7.10 -22.14
C LEU A 231 -3.53 -8.25 -23.17
N ARG A 232 -3.78 -9.50 -22.72
CA ARG A 232 -3.81 -10.71 -23.55
C ARG A 232 -5.18 -11.07 -24.16
N LYS A 233 -6.32 -10.60 -23.63
CA LYS A 233 -7.64 -10.94 -24.19
C LYS A 233 -7.96 -10.16 -25.48
N LYS A 234 -7.36 -10.60 -26.59
CA LYS A 234 -7.86 -10.33 -27.95
C LYS A 234 -8.87 -11.40 -28.37
N THR A 235 -10.05 -11.50 -27.75
CA THR A 235 -11.16 -12.24 -28.36
C THR A 235 -12.51 -11.96 -27.71
N LYS A 236 -13.41 -11.35 -28.50
CA LYS A 236 -14.87 -11.46 -28.45
C LYS A 236 -15.51 -11.67 -27.06
N VAL A 237 -15.72 -10.60 -26.29
CA VAL A 237 -16.89 -10.49 -25.42
C VAL A 237 -17.31 -9.02 -25.38
N LYS A 238 -18.48 -8.71 -25.95
CA LYS A 238 -19.19 -7.45 -25.71
C LYS A 238 -19.93 -7.63 -24.38
N GLU A 239 -19.39 -7.13 -23.28
CA GLU A 239 -20.17 -6.98 -22.03
C GLU A 239 -19.47 -5.97 -21.10
N ASN A 240 -20.27 -5.02 -20.60
CA ASN A 240 -19.99 -3.96 -19.60
C ASN A 240 -18.65 -4.03 -18.84
N LEU A 241 -17.57 -3.56 -19.48
CA LEU A 241 -16.19 -3.89 -19.11
C LEU A 241 -15.44 -2.81 -18.30
N GLU A 242 -15.98 -1.58 -18.18
CA GLU A 242 -15.20 -0.45 -17.67
C GLU A 242 -14.94 -0.52 -16.15
N PHE A 243 -15.95 -0.88 -15.35
CA PHE A 243 -15.81 -0.96 -13.89
C PHE A 243 -14.76 -1.99 -13.45
N TYR A 244 -14.79 -3.19 -14.02
CA TYR A 244 -13.80 -4.23 -13.73
C TYR A 244 -12.40 -3.90 -14.27
N SER A 245 -12.29 -3.08 -15.32
CA SER A 245 -11.00 -2.59 -15.81
C SER A 245 -10.35 -1.60 -14.84
N VAL A 246 -11.16 -0.76 -14.17
CA VAL A 246 -10.67 0.20 -13.17
C VAL A 246 -10.19 -0.52 -11.90
N MET A 247 -10.99 -1.45 -11.37
CA MET A 247 -10.61 -2.25 -10.19
C MET A 247 -9.33 -3.05 -10.41
N ARG A 248 -9.13 -3.61 -11.62
CA ARG A 248 -7.88 -4.30 -11.99
C ARG A 248 -6.69 -3.36 -12.04
N THR A 249 -6.87 -2.17 -12.62
CA THR A 249 -5.83 -1.14 -12.66
C THR A 249 -5.41 -0.74 -11.24
N ILE A 250 -6.36 -0.62 -10.31
CA ILE A 250 -6.07 -0.31 -8.90
C ILE A 250 -5.25 -1.43 -8.24
N LYS A 251 -5.69 -2.70 -8.34
CA LYS A 251 -4.95 -3.85 -7.78
C LYS A 251 -3.54 -3.95 -8.38
N ALA A 252 -3.42 -3.73 -9.68
CA ALA A 252 -2.13 -3.73 -10.38
C ALA A 252 -1.20 -2.60 -9.91
N LEU A 253 -1.75 -1.42 -9.66
CA LEU A 253 -1.02 -0.28 -9.11
C LEU A 253 -0.55 -0.57 -7.67
N GLU A 254 -1.41 -1.15 -6.84
CA GLU A 254 -1.09 -1.52 -5.45
C GLU A 254 0.05 -2.53 -5.36
N GLU A 255 0.09 -3.52 -6.24
CA GLU A 255 1.14 -4.54 -6.27
C GLU A 255 2.46 -4.07 -6.93
N ALA A 256 2.41 -3.04 -7.79
CA ALA A 256 3.59 -2.56 -8.52
C ALA A 256 4.52 -1.69 -7.65
N ASP A 257 5.80 -1.64 -8.00
CA ASP A 257 6.76 -0.66 -7.51
C ASP A 257 6.81 0.57 -8.43
N VAL A 258 6.73 0.33 -9.75
CA VAL A 258 6.80 1.36 -10.78
C VAL A 258 5.64 1.21 -11.77
N VAL A 259 5.06 2.36 -12.12
CA VAL A 259 3.95 2.51 -13.05
C VAL A 259 4.46 3.18 -14.31
N VAL A 260 4.40 2.47 -15.43
CA VAL A 260 4.61 3.05 -16.75
C VAL A 260 3.26 3.54 -17.25
N LEU A 261 3.01 4.84 -17.09
CA LEU A 261 1.80 5.51 -17.58
C LEU A 261 1.95 5.81 -19.06
N MET A 262 1.21 5.09 -19.89
CA MET A 262 1.27 5.19 -21.33
C MET A 262 0.20 6.16 -21.85
N ILE A 263 0.62 7.15 -22.63
CA ILE A 263 -0.21 8.22 -23.18
C ILE A 263 -0.14 8.16 -24.71
N ASP A 264 -1.23 8.49 -25.38
CA ASP A 264 -1.26 8.65 -26.84
C ASP A 264 -0.69 10.01 -27.25
N ALA A 265 0.28 10.04 -28.16
CA ALA A 265 0.86 11.29 -28.65
C ALA A 265 -0.14 12.17 -29.43
N GLN A 266 -1.14 11.57 -30.09
CA GLN A 266 -2.10 12.30 -30.92
C GLN A 266 -3.15 13.00 -30.06
N ASP A 267 -3.66 12.29 -29.05
CA ASP A 267 -4.68 12.81 -28.14
C ASP A 267 -4.07 13.66 -27.01
N GLY A 268 -2.79 13.41 -26.69
CA GLY A 268 -2.13 14.01 -25.55
C GLY A 268 -2.61 13.44 -24.21
N ILE A 269 -2.30 14.16 -23.13
CA ILE A 269 -2.70 13.78 -21.77
C ILE A 269 -4.15 14.19 -21.49
N GLU A 270 -5.00 13.23 -21.14
CA GLU A 270 -6.40 13.45 -20.80
C GLU A 270 -6.69 13.26 -19.30
N SER A 271 -7.91 13.60 -18.88
CA SER A 271 -8.36 13.51 -17.49
C SER A 271 -8.17 12.11 -16.87
N GLN A 272 -8.40 11.05 -17.64
CA GLN A 272 -8.20 9.68 -17.14
C GLN A 272 -6.72 9.36 -16.89
N ASP A 273 -5.80 9.87 -17.73
CA ASP A 273 -4.36 9.69 -17.52
C ASP A 273 -3.90 10.43 -16.26
N ILE A 274 -4.42 11.65 -16.05
CA ILE A 274 -4.17 12.45 -14.84
C ILE A 274 -4.67 11.73 -13.57
N ASN A 275 -5.85 11.10 -13.64
CA ASN A 275 -6.38 10.34 -12.52
C ASN A 275 -5.49 9.12 -12.18
N ILE A 276 -5.01 8.40 -13.19
CA ILE A 276 -4.08 7.27 -12.98
C ILE A 276 -2.74 7.78 -12.41
N PHE A 277 -2.24 8.90 -12.91
CA PHE A 277 -1.02 9.55 -12.41
C PHE A 277 -1.13 9.87 -10.91
N HIS A 278 -2.17 10.59 -10.50
CA HIS A 278 -2.37 10.94 -9.10
C HIS A 278 -2.66 9.73 -8.22
N LEU A 279 -3.30 8.68 -8.75
CA LEU A 279 -3.49 7.44 -8.03
C LEU A 279 -2.14 6.74 -7.75
N ALA A 280 -1.25 6.70 -8.75
CA ALA A 280 0.11 6.16 -8.56
C ALA A 280 0.92 7.00 -7.55
N GLU A 281 0.82 8.33 -7.63
CA GLU A 281 1.47 9.27 -6.70
C GLU A 281 0.94 9.11 -5.25
N LYS A 282 -0.38 8.98 -5.08
CA LYS A 282 -1.03 8.74 -3.79
C LYS A 282 -0.54 7.42 -3.18
N ASN A 283 -0.43 6.39 -4.00
CA ASN A 283 0.08 5.06 -3.64
C ASN A 283 1.61 4.96 -3.57
N LYS A 284 2.34 6.08 -3.73
CA LYS A 284 3.80 6.15 -3.54
C LYS A 284 4.58 5.23 -4.49
N LYS A 285 4.04 5.07 -5.69
CA LYS A 285 4.65 4.27 -6.75
C LYS A 285 5.61 5.13 -7.56
N GLY A 286 6.68 4.52 -8.06
CA GLY A 286 7.52 5.15 -9.07
C GLY A 286 6.69 5.39 -10.33
N ILE A 287 6.91 6.49 -11.03
CA ILE A 287 6.16 6.84 -12.24
C ILE A 287 7.13 7.09 -13.38
N VAL A 288 6.81 6.55 -14.55
CA VAL A 288 7.42 6.89 -15.84
C VAL A 288 6.28 7.18 -16.82
N ILE A 289 6.36 8.28 -17.55
CA ILE A 289 5.38 8.61 -18.59
C ILE A 289 5.94 8.17 -19.93
N LEU A 290 5.17 7.39 -20.67
CA LEU A 290 5.53 6.87 -21.98
C LEU A 290 4.56 7.42 -23.04
N VAL A 291 5.01 8.38 -23.84
CA VAL A 291 4.24 8.99 -24.92
C VAL A 291 4.41 8.14 -26.18
N ASN A 292 3.41 7.32 -26.50
CA ASN A 292 3.43 6.37 -27.62
C ASN A 292 2.79 6.94 -28.89
N LYS A 293 2.98 6.24 -30.02
CA LYS A 293 2.56 6.66 -31.37
C LYS A 293 3.26 7.94 -31.82
N TRP A 294 4.46 8.18 -31.31
CA TRP A 294 5.27 9.35 -31.68
C TRP A 294 5.68 9.35 -33.17
N ASP A 295 5.57 8.21 -33.85
CA ASP A 295 5.72 8.11 -35.31
C ASP A 295 4.61 8.81 -36.09
N MET A 296 3.42 8.98 -35.51
CA MET A 296 2.26 9.61 -36.17
C MET A 296 2.23 11.14 -36.04
N ILE A 297 3.14 11.72 -35.26
CA ILE A 297 3.23 13.17 -35.05
C ILE A 297 4.15 13.78 -36.10
N GLU A 298 3.67 14.81 -36.80
CA GLU A 298 4.52 15.68 -37.61
C GLU A 298 5.45 16.50 -36.72
N LYS A 299 6.76 16.41 -36.99
CA LYS A 299 7.80 16.89 -36.08
C LYS A 299 8.45 18.15 -36.62
N ASN A 300 8.65 19.12 -35.75
CA ASN A 300 9.62 20.18 -35.90
C ASN A 300 10.62 20.15 -34.72
N THR A 301 11.58 21.06 -34.72
CA THR A 301 12.64 21.14 -33.69
C THR A 301 12.10 21.32 -32.26
N HIS A 302 10.90 21.87 -32.09
CA HIS A 302 10.32 22.24 -30.80
C HIS A 302 9.16 21.36 -30.34
N THR A 303 8.62 20.48 -31.21
CA THR A 303 7.43 19.66 -30.91
C THR A 303 7.60 18.82 -29.63
N MET A 304 8.76 18.17 -29.48
CA MET A 304 9.01 17.30 -28.32
C MET A 304 8.98 18.08 -26.99
N LYS A 305 9.65 19.25 -26.96
CA LYS A 305 9.71 20.11 -25.78
C LYS A 305 8.34 20.70 -25.44
N ALA A 306 7.58 21.10 -26.45
CA ALA A 306 6.24 21.65 -26.26
C ALA A 306 5.28 20.61 -25.64
N VAL A 307 5.30 19.36 -26.12
CA VAL A 307 4.49 18.27 -25.55
C VAL A 307 4.94 17.93 -24.13
N GLU A 308 6.24 17.91 -23.87
CA GLU A 308 6.79 17.67 -22.54
C GLU A 308 6.33 18.75 -21.54
N GLU A 309 6.38 20.03 -21.92
CA GLU A 309 5.91 21.15 -21.10
C GLU A 309 4.39 21.07 -20.84
N GLN A 310 3.60 20.72 -21.84
CA GLN A 310 2.15 20.51 -21.68
C GLN A 310 1.83 19.38 -20.70
N ILE A 311 2.55 18.26 -20.77
CA ILE A 311 2.40 17.16 -19.81
C ILE A 311 2.79 17.62 -18.42
N LYS A 312 3.95 18.27 -18.27
CA LYS A 312 4.46 18.79 -17.00
C LYS A 312 3.49 19.77 -16.35
N GLU A 313 2.83 20.62 -17.12
CA GLU A 313 1.81 21.54 -16.59
C GLU A 313 0.63 20.80 -15.97
N ARG A 314 0.20 19.69 -16.58
CA ARG A 314 -0.97 18.91 -16.16
C ARG A 314 -0.71 18.02 -14.96
N ILE A 315 0.54 17.60 -14.74
CA ILE A 315 0.94 16.72 -13.62
C ILE A 315 1.48 17.49 -12.40
N LYS A 316 1.43 18.83 -12.41
CA LYS A 316 1.83 19.63 -11.24
C LYS A 316 1.06 19.19 -9.99
N PRO A 317 1.71 19.18 -8.81
CA PRO A 317 3.07 19.68 -8.55
C PRO A 317 4.20 18.68 -8.83
N PHE A 318 3.90 17.40 -9.06
CA PHE A 318 4.92 16.36 -9.23
C PHE A 318 5.36 16.26 -10.70
N THR A 319 6.31 17.12 -11.08
CA THR A 319 6.80 17.24 -12.48
C THR A 319 8.13 16.53 -12.75
N ASP A 320 8.80 16.07 -11.68
CA ASP A 320 10.07 15.38 -11.73
C ASP A 320 9.86 13.89 -12.06
N VAL A 321 9.35 13.64 -13.27
CA VAL A 321 8.97 12.32 -13.77
C VAL A 321 9.58 12.13 -15.16
N PRO A 322 10.28 11.01 -15.44
CA PRO A 322 10.80 10.73 -16.78
C PRO A 322 9.68 10.65 -17.82
N ILE A 323 9.83 11.39 -18.92
CA ILE A 323 8.91 11.38 -20.06
C ILE A 323 9.66 10.83 -21.28
N ILE A 324 9.25 9.65 -21.76
CA ILE A 324 9.88 8.96 -22.88
C ILE A 324 8.94 8.96 -24.08
N PHE A 325 9.40 9.49 -25.21
CA PHE A 325 8.68 9.45 -26.48
C PHE A 325 9.05 8.18 -27.24
N THR A 326 8.05 7.35 -27.59
CA THR A 326 8.23 6.01 -28.15
C THR A 326 7.32 5.76 -29.35
N SER A 327 7.71 4.77 -30.17
CA SER A 327 6.82 4.17 -31.17
C SER A 327 6.88 2.67 -30.99
N VAL A 328 5.85 2.11 -30.36
CA VAL A 328 5.77 0.66 -30.15
C VAL A 328 5.64 -0.09 -31.47
N LEU A 329 4.90 0.46 -32.43
CA LEU A 329 4.73 -0.13 -33.76
C LEU A 329 6.07 -0.30 -34.48
N ASN A 330 6.90 0.75 -34.46
CA ASN A 330 8.21 0.76 -35.10
C ASN A 330 9.34 0.25 -34.18
N LYS A 331 9.01 -0.25 -32.99
CA LYS A 331 9.95 -0.68 -31.94
C LYS A 331 11.00 0.38 -31.54
N GLN A 332 10.67 1.66 -31.67
CA GLN A 332 11.59 2.74 -31.36
C GLN A 332 11.55 3.04 -29.87
N ARG A 333 12.71 2.99 -29.19
CA ARG A 333 12.88 3.40 -27.78
C ARG A 333 12.01 2.63 -26.77
N ILE A 334 11.55 1.43 -27.12
CA ILE A 334 10.84 0.55 -26.18
C ILE A 334 11.72 0.19 -24.98
N PHE A 335 12.99 -0.19 -25.23
CA PHE A 335 13.92 -0.55 -24.15
C PHE A 335 14.28 0.64 -23.25
N LYS A 336 14.37 1.85 -23.81
CA LYS A 336 14.56 3.08 -23.01
C LYS A 336 13.45 3.30 -21.99
N ALA A 337 12.22 2.87 -22.29
CA ALA A 337 11.13 2.96 -21.32
C ALA A 337 11.32 1.99 -20.15
N ILE A 338 11.88 0.80 -20.41
CA ILE A 338 12.20 -0.19 -19.38
C ILE A 338 13.40 0.28 -18.55
N GLU A 339 14.47 0.76 -19.19
CA GLU A 339 15.62 1.37 -18.52
C GLU A 339 15.19 2.48 -17.57
N ALA A 340 14.35 3.40 -18.04
CA ALA A 340 13.80 4.48 -17.21
C ALA A 340 12.97 3.94 -16.04
N ALA A 341 12.15 2.90 -16.24
CA ALA A 341 11.37 2.31 -15.16
C ALA A 341 12.25 1.65 -14.09
N LEU A 342 13.33 0.98 -14.49
CA LEU A 342 14.31 0.40 -13.57
C LEU A 342 15.11 1.49 -12.82
N GLU A 343 15.50 2.56 -13.51
CA GLU A 343 16.14 3.72 -12.88
C GLU A 343 15.24 4.36 -11.83
N VAL A 344 13.95 4.54 -12.13
CA VAL A 344 12.96 5.03 -11.17
C VAL A 344 12.79 4.08 -9.99
N TYR A 345 12.82 2.76 -10.21
CA TYR A 345 12.81 1.76 -9.12
C TYR A 345 14.03 1.92 -8.20
N HIS A 346 15.22 2.09 -8.77
CA HIS A 346 16.44 2.33 -8.00
C HIS A 346 16.40 3.65 -7.24
N ASN A 347 15.91 4.73 -7.87
CA ASN A 347 15.72 6.03 -7.23
C ASN A 347 14.73 5.95 -6.07
N ARG A 348 13.64 5.19 -6.23
CA ARG A 348 12.66 4.93 -5.15
C ARG A 348 13.25 4.14 -3.99
N SER A 349 14.16 3.22 -4.27
CA SER A 349 14.80 2.34 -3.27
C SER A 349 16.09 2.91 -2.68
N LYS A 350 16.50 4.11 -3.10
CA LYS A 350 17.77 4.73 -2.73
C LYS A 350 17.81 5.06 -1.24
N LYS A 351 18.83 4.56 -0.53
CA LYS A 351 19.15 4.91 0.86
C LYS A 351 20.30 5.91 0.92
N ILE A 352 20.11 7.01 1.64
CA ILE A 352 21.09 8.07 1.85
C ILE A 352 21.59 7.98 3.30
N PRO A 353 22.91 7.86 3.53
CA PRO A 353 23.46 7.92 4.87
C PRO A 353 23.08 9.21 5.58
N THR A 354 22.68 9.10 6.85
CA THR A 354 22.19 10.25 7.63
C THR A 354 23.22 11.38 7.71
N SER A 355 24.52 11.08 7.82
CA SER A 355 25.59 12.09 7.77
C SER A 355 25.54 12.91 6.48
N LYS A 356 25.61 12.24 5.33
CA LYS A 356 25.55 12.86 3.99
C LYS A 356 24.28 13.70 3.82
N LEU A 357 23.14 13.22 4.31
CA LEU A 357 21.88 13.96 4.25
C LEU A 357 21.95 15.28 5.03
N ASN A 358 22.47 15.25 6.26
CA ASN A 358 22.60 16.46 7.09
C ASN A 358 23.66 17.42 6.53
N ASP A 359 24.80 16.92 6.07
CA ASP A 359 25.90 17.73 5.52
C ASP A 359 25.47 18.54 4.29
N VAL A 360 24.57 17.99 3.48
CA VAL A 360 24.03 18.67 2.29
C VAL A 360 22.86 19.58 2.63
N MET A 361 21.89 19.09 3.41
CA MET A 361 20.60 19.77 3.57
C MET A 361 20.62 20.84 4.67
N LEU A 362 21.35 20.66 5.78
CA LEU A 362 21.37 21.65 6.87
C LEU A 362 21.94 23.01 6.43
N PRO A 363 23.07 23.09 5.71
CA PRO A 363 23.58 24.38 5.22
C PRO A 363 22.61 25.11 4.28
N LEU A 364 21.88 24.35 3.44
CA LEU A 364 20.84 24.90 2.56
C LEU A 364 19.67 25.49 3.35
N ILE A 365 19.25 24.80 4.41
CA ILE A 365 18.18 25.24 5.30
C ILE A 365 18.61 26.46 6.11
N GLU A 366 19.86 26.52 6.57
CA GLU A 366 20.37 27.70 7.28
C GLU A 366 20.42 28.94 6.37
N LYS A 367 20.78 28.76 5.10
CA LYS A 367 20.76 29.84 4.10
C LYS A 367 19.34 30.28 3.73
N PHE A 368 18.39 29.35 3.70
CA PHE A 368 16.99 29.58 3.36
C PHE A 368 16.08 29.04 4.47
N PRO A 369 16.02 29.71 5.64
CA PRO A 369 15.28 29.20 6.79
C PRO A 369 13.77 29.24 6.56
N PRO A 370 12.98 28.39 7.25
CA PRO A 370 11.54 28.47 7.22
C PRO A 370 11.06 29.87 7.68
N PRO A 371 10.02 30.45 7.06
CA PRO A 371 9.49 31.75 7.46
C PRO A 371 9.10 31.76 8.95
N ALA A 372 9.49 32.82 9.66
CA ALA A 372 9.08 33.01 11.05
C ALA A 372 7.56 33.28 11.11
N LEU A 373 6.87 32.60 12.02
CA LEU A 373 5.43 32.79 12.24
C LEU A 373 5.20 33.26 13.67
N LYS A 374 4.44 34.35 13.84
CA LYS A 374 4.14 34.94 15.17
C LYS A 374 5.42 35.26 15.98
N GLY A 375 6.46 35.75 15.31
CA GLY A 375 7.76 36.08 15.94
C GLY A 375 8.58 34.87 16.39
N LYS A 376 8.15 33.64 16.07
CA LYS A 376 8.87 32.41 16.44
C LYS A 376 9.67 31.87 15.25
N HIS A 377 10.96 31.67 15.46
CA HIS A 377 11.86 31.09 14.47
C HIS A 377 11.84 29.56 14.54
N ILE A 378 11.73 28.94 13.37
CA ILE A 378 11.77 27.48 13.22
C ILE A 378 13.22 27.08 12.95
N LYS A 379 13.78 26.23 13.82
CA LYS A 379 15.13 25.67 13.67
C LYS A 379 15.03 24.17 13.43
N ILE A 380 15.45 23.74 12.25
CA ILE A 380 15.65 22.33 11.90
C ILE A 380 17.06 21.95 12.35
N LYS A 381 17.20 20.88 13.13
CA LYS A 381 18.48 20.49 13.76
C LYS A 381 19.05 19.20 13.21
N TYR A 382 18.20 18.34 12.68
CA TYR A 382 18.57 16.99 12.30
C TYR A 382 17.59 16.46 11.28
N ILE A 383 18.09 15.68 10.33
CA ILE A 383 17.33 15.09 9.24
C ILE A 383 17.73 13.62 9.16
N THR A 384 16.76 12.72 8.96
CA THR A 384 17.05 11.31 8.71
C THR A 384 16.10 10.75 7.67
N GLN A 385 16.55 9.74 6.93
CA GLN A 385 15.69 8.95 6.06
C GLN A 385 15.04 7.84 6.89
N ILE A 386 13.73 7.69 6.76
CA ILE A 386 12.95 6.64 7.41
C ILE A 386 12.81 5.48 6.43
N ASN A 387 12.86 4.24 6.93
CA ASN A 387 12.55 3.06 6.13
C ASN A 387 11.09 3.12 5.67
N GLY A 388 10.87 2.79 4.41
CA GLY A 388 9.53 2.79 3.83
C GLY A 388 9.56 2.34 2.38
N THR A 389 8.37 2.20 1.80
CA THR A 389 8.20 1.80 0.40
C THR A 389 8.54 2.90 -0.59
N SER A 390 8.74 4.14 -0.15
CA SER A 390 9.23 5.25 -0.97
C SER A 390 10.26 6.05 -0.17
N PRO A 391 11.02 6.97 -0.77
CA PRO A 391 11.90 7.85 -0.03
C PRO A 391 11.12 8.68 0.99
N MET A 392 11.34 8.44 2.28
CA MET A 392 10.69 9.15 3.38
C MET A 392 11.73 9.85 4.24
N PHE A 393 11.52 11.11 4.57
CA PHE A 393 12.46 11.92 5.34
C PHE A 393 11.77 12.58 6.53
N ALA A 394 12.39 12.45 7.71
CA ALA A 394 12.00 13.17 8.91
C ALA A 394 12.98 14.31 9.20
N PHE A 395 12.43 15.52 9.28
CA PHE A 395 13.11 16.74 9.65
C PHE A 395 12.72 17.11 11.08
N PHE A 396 13.67 17.05 12.01
CA PHE A 396 13.45 17.35 13.42
C PHE A 396 13.68 18.84 13.69
N CYS A 397 12.64 19.49 14.20
CA CYS A 397 12.64 20.93 14.45
C CYS A 397 11.92 21.30 15.75
N ASN A 398 12.09 22.54 16.20
CA ASN A 398 11.45 23.03 17.43
C ASN A 398 9.94 23.29 17.30
N LEU A 399 9.46 23.65 16.10
CA LEU A 399 8.09 24.12 15.86
C LEU A 399 7.53 23.57 14.53
N PRO A 400 7.36 22.24 14.39
CA PRO A 400 6.90 21.62 13.14
C PRO A 400 5.54 22.14 12.65
N GLN A 401 4.64 22.48 13.58
CA GLN A 401 3.29 22.97 13.32
C GLN A 401 3.25 24.32 12.55
N TYR A 402 4.36 25.05 12.50
CA TYR A 402 4.44 26.32 11.79
C TYR A 402 5.06 26.20 10.39
N ILE A 403 5.50 25.01 9.99
CA ILE A 403 6.00 24.76 8.64
C ILE A 403 4.82 24.67 7.68
N LYS A 404 4.89 25.42 6.58
CA LYS A 404 3.84 25.50 5.56
C LYS A 404 4.25 24.75 4.29
N ASP A 405 3.27 24.37 3.49
CA ASP A 405 3.48 23.62 2.24
C ASP A 405 4.48 24.25 1.26
N PRO A 406 4.56 25.59 1.08
CA PRO A 406 5.57 26.17 0.21
C PRO A 406 7.00 25.83 0.64
N TYR A 407 7.27 25.81 1.95
CA TYR A 407 8.59 25.43 2.46
C TYR A 407 8.83 23.93 2.33
N LYS A 408 7.80 23.10 2.56
CA LYS A 408 7.88 21.66 2.32
C LYS A 408 8.24 21.35 0.85
N ARG A 409 7.62 22.04 -0.11
CA ARG A 409 7.93 21.93 -1.55
C ARG A 409 9.35 22.39 -1.88
N PHE A 410 9.81 23.48 -1.26
CA PHE A 410 11.19 23.93 -1.39
C PHE A 410 12.18 22.84 -0.94
N ILE A 411 11.95 22.21 0.22
CA ILE A 411 12.79 21.11 0.71
C ILE A 411 12.72 19.90 -0.22
N GLU A 412 11.54 19.54 -0.70
CA GLU A 412 11.38 18.44 -1.67
C GLU A 412 12.20 18.68 -2.93
N ASN A 413 12.10 19.87 -3.52
CA ASN A 413 12.87 20.22 -4.71
C ASN A 413 14.38 20.15 -4.44
N LYS A 414 14.85 20.60 -3.27
CA LYS A 414 16.26 20.52 -2.91
C LYS A 414 16.75 19.09 -2.68
N LEU A 415 15.90 18.21 -2.14
CA LEU A 415 16.20 16.78 -2.05
C LEU A 415 16.34 16.16 -3.45
N ARG A 416 15.42 16.47 -4.36
CA ARG A 416 15.46 15.99 -5.75
C ARG A 416 16.72 16.46 -6.47
N GLU A 417 17.05 17.75 -6.38
CA GLU A 417 18.27 18.33 -6.97
C GLU A 417 19.56 17.68 -6.43
N SER A 418 19.60 17.34 -5.14
CA SER A 418 20.84 16.89 -4.47
C SER A 418 21.10 15.39 -4.55
N PHE A 419 20.05 14.58 -4.64
CA PHE A 419 20.16 13.13 -4.50
C PHE A 419 19.54 12.32 -5.63
N ASP A 420 18.90 13.00 -6.59
CA ASP A 420 18.16 12.43 -7.71
C ASP A 420 17.08 11.43 -7.25
N PHE A 421 15.84 11.92 -7.26
CA PHE A 421 14.65 11.11 -6.97
C PHE A 421 13.67 11.17 -8.13
N ALA A 422 14.17 11.34 -9.36
CA ALA A 422 13.35 11.41 -10.55
C ALA A 422 12.42 10.20 -10.63
N GLY A 423 11.14 10.47 -10.88
CA GLY A 423 10.05 9.50 -10.95
C GLY A 423 9.62 8.91 -9.61
N ALA A 424 10.30 9.18 -8.49
CA ALA A 424 9.95 8.68 -7.16
C ALA A 424 9.18 9.75 -6.34
N PRO A 425 7.98 9.44 -5.83
CA PRO A 425 7.31 10.28 -4.84
C PRO A 425 8.09 10.33 -3.52
N ILE A 426 8.37 11.54 -3.03
CA ILE A 426 9.08 11.75 -1.75
C ILE A 426 8.06 12.08 -0.65
N GLN A 427 8.27 11.55 0.55
CA GLN A 427 7.52 11.94 1.73
C GLN A 427 8.39 12.72 2.69
N ILE A 428 7.89 13.88 3.14
CA ILE A 428 8.59 14.76 4.08
C ILE A 428 7.70 14.95 5.30
N PHE A 429 8.27 14.63 6.46
CA PHE A 429 7.66 14.81 7.76
C PHE A 429 8.48 15.80 8.58
N PHE A 430 7.81 16.73 9.24
CA PHE A 430 8.43 17.60 10.23
C PHE A 430 7.97 17.15 11.61
N ARG A 431 8.94 16.81 12.47
CA ARG A 431 8.65 16.30 13.83
C ARG A 431 9.27 17.22 14.87
N GLN A 432 8.63 17.28 16.04
CA GLN A 432 9.23 17.90 17.21
C GLN A 432 10.26 16.92 17.77
N LYS A 433 11.45 17.43 18.10
CA LYS A 433 12.45 16.62 18.80
C LYS A 433 12.05 16.38 20.24
#